data_AF-H1PKK7-F1
#
_entry.id   AF-H1PKK7-F1
#
_cell.length_a   1.000
_cell.length_b   1.000
_cell.length_c   1.000
_cell.angle_alpha   90.00
_cell.angle_beta   90.00
_cell.angle_gamma   90.00
#
_symmetry.space_group_name_H-M   'P 1'
#
loop_
_entity.id
_entity.type
_entity.pdbx_description
1 polymer ?
#
loop_
_entity_poly.entity_id
_entity_poly.type
_entity_poly.pdbx_seq_one_letter_code
_entity_poly.pdbx_strand_id
1 'polypeptide(L)'
;MLSEENESVLASSIVSIVILVLGNISPKLPRSRYTGLRLPWTVADETTWVVAHRILGYTSIPFGVFNLIVGFSNIKAEFRNEVAIGTFVIWVLIASVVSGIFFHKTR
;
A
#
# COMPACT_ATOMS: atom_id res chain seq x y z
N MET A 1 -13.47 -17.21 21.84
CA MET A 1 -12.21 -17.27 21.10
C MET A 1 -12.58 -17.51 19.65
N LEU A 2 -12.22 -16.60 18.75
CA LEU A 2 -12.42 -16.83 17.32
C LEU A 2 -11.49 -17.99 16.91
N SER A 3 -11.91 -18.84 15.96
CA SER A 3 -11.01 -19.84 15.37
C SER A 3 -9.82 -19.10 14.74
N GLU A 4 -8.60 -19.61 14.89
CA GLU A 4 -7.37 -19.00 14.31
C GLU A 4 -7.50 -18.75 12.80
N GLU A 5 -8.28 -19.60 12.12
CA GLU A 5 -8.61 -19.43 10.72
C GLU A 5 -9.43 -18.14 10.46
N ASN A 6 -10.44 -17.88 11.29
CA ASN A 6 -11.28 -16.68 11.16
C ASN A 6 -10.47 -15.41 11.44
N GLU A 7 -9.54 -15.44 12.40
CA GLU A 7 -8.67 -14.30 12.70
C GLU A 7 -7.76 -13.97 11.52
N SER A 8 -7.16 -14.97 10.87
CA SER A 8 -6.29 -14.76 9.70
C SER A 8 -7.04 -14.24 8.47
N VAL A 9 -8.27 -14.72 8.25
CA VAL A 9 -9.13 -14.25 7.15
C VAL A 9 -9.59 -12.82 7.40
N LEU A 10 -9.96 -12.48 8.64
CA LEU A 10 -10.29 -11.11 9.04
C LEU A 10 -9.10 -10.17 8.87
N ALA A 11 -7.90 -10.54 9.32
CA ALA A 11 -6.68 -9.75 9.17
C ALA A 11 -6.38 -9.47 7.68
N SER A 12 -6.40 -10.52 6.84
CA SER A 12 -6.16 -10.40 5.39
C SER A 12 -7.20 -9.49 4.71
N SER A 13 -8.47 -9.61 5.12
CA SER A 13 -9.57 -8.79 4.60
C SER A 13 -9.42 -7.32 4.98
N ILE A 14 -9.08 -7.03 6.24
CA ILE A 14 -8.84 -5.65 6.71
C ILE A 14 -7.66 -5.04 5.95
N VAL A 15 -6.53 -5.75 5.83
CA VAL A 15 -5.36 -5.26 5.09
C VAL A 15 -5.69 -5.00 3.62
N SER A 16 -6.45 -5.89 2.97
CA SER A 16 -6.90 -5.68 1.59
C SER A 16 -7.77 -4.44 1.44
N ILE A 17 -8.74 -4.24 2.34
CA ILE A 17 -9.61 -3.06 2.33
C ILE A 17 -8.77 -1.79 2.55
N VAL A 18 -7.85 -1.82 3.52
CA VAL A 18 -6.96 -0.69 3.81
C VAL A 18 -6.11 -0.34 2.59
N ILE A 19 -5.49 -1.31 1.92
CA ILE A 19 -4.69 -1.08 0.71
C ILE A 19 -5.56 -0.46 -0.39
N LEU A 20 -6.76 -1.01 -0.64
CA LEU A 20 -7.65 -0.51 -1.70
C LEU A 20 -8.18 0.91 -1.40
N VAL A 21 -8.60 1.17 -0.16
CA VAL A 21 -9.15 2.47 0.26
C VAL A 21 -8.04 3.51 0.29
N LEU A 22 -6.89 3.22 0.93
CA LEU A 22 -5.75 4.14 0.96
C LEU A 22 -5.21 4.40 -0.45
N GLY A 23 -5.14 3.38 -1.29
CA GLY A 23 -4.74 3.55 -2.68
C GLY A 23 -5.70 4.40 -3.51
N ASN A 24 -7.01 4.31 -3.29
CA ASN A 24 -7.99 5.15 -3.99
C ASN A 24 -7.98 6.60 -3.48
N ILE A 25 -7.72 6.80 -2.17
CA ILE A 25 -7.62 8.13 -1.55
C ILE A 25 -6.28 8.81 -1.88
N SER A 26 -5.19 8.03 -2.02
CA SER A 26 -3.84 8.50 -2.31
C SER A 26 -3.76 9.54 -3.44
N PRO A 27 -4.24 9.29 -4.68
CA PRO A 27 -4.15 10.25 -5.79
C PRO A 27 -5.01 11.49 -5.60
N LYS A 28 -5.95 11.48 -4.66
CA LYS A 28 -6.88 12.60 -4.38
C LYS A 28 -6.41 13.48 -3.22
N LEU A 29 -5.30 13.15 -2.56
CA LEU A 29 -4.79 13.93 -1.44
C LEU A 29 -4.22 15.27 -1.93
N PRO A 30 -4.88 16.41 -1.65
CA PRO A 30 -4.31 17.71 -1.92
C PRO A 30 -3.06 17.90 -1.06
N ARG A 31 -2.04 18.56 -1.61
CA ARG A 31 -0.80 18.87 -0.89
C ARG A 31 -1.14 19.69 0.35
N SER A 32 -1.14 19.05 1.52
CA SER A 32 -1.39 19.73 2.79
C SER A 32 -0.14 19.72 3.65
N ARG A 33 0.02 20.80 4.42
CA ARG A 33 1.15 21.01 5.33
C ARG A 33 1.19 20.00 6.49
N TYR A 34 0.25 19.06 6.59
CA TYR A 34 0.20 18.09 7.68
C TYR A 34 -0.13 16.66 7.25
N THR A 35 -0.35 16.38 5.95
CA THR A 35 -0.76 15.03 5.49
C THR A 35 0.09 14.52 4.33
N GLY A 36 0.31 13.20 4.30
CA GLY A 36 1.02 12.45 3.25
C GLY A 36 2.49 12.16 3.55
N LEU A 37 3.12 11.41 2.65
CA LEU A 37 4.48 10.89 2.82
C LEU A 37 5.52 11.99 2.58
N ARG A 38 6.09 12.54 3.66
CA ARG A 38 7.12 13.60 3.61
C ARG A 38 8.50 13.01 3.48
N LEU A 39 8.86 12.69 2.25
CA LEU A 39 10.24 12.43 1.89
C LEU A 39 10.86 13.75 1.41
N PRO A 40 12.16 14.01 1.64
CA PRO A 40 12.78 15.28 1.28
C PRO A 40 12.58 15.66 -0.20
N TRP A 41 12.42 14.66 -1.07
CA TRP A 41 12.09 14.85 -2.48
C TRP A 41 10.61 15.12 -2.80
N THR A 42 9.65 14.56 -2.04
CA THR A 42 8.21 14.83 -2.25
C THR A 42 7.80 16.21 -1.72
N VAL A 43 8.59 16.77 -0.80
CA VAL A 43 8.42 18.15 -0.31
C VAL A 43 9.04 19.17 -1.28
N ALA A 44 10.04 18.78 -2.05
CA ALA A 44 10.77 19.66 -2.97
C ALA A 44 9.98 20.00 -4.24
N ASP A 45 9.15 19.08 -4.75
CA ASP A 45 8.48 19.24 -6.03
C ASP A 45 7.03 18.72 -6.03
N GLU A 46 6.09 19.53 -6.52
CA GLU A 46 4.65 19.21 -6.53
C GLU A 46 4.31 18.12 -7.55
N THR A 47 5.02 18.10 -8.68
CA THR A 47 4.79 17.09 -9.71
C THR A 47 5.22 15.72 -9.22
N THR A 48 6.31 15.64 -8.46
CA THR A 48 6.80 14.44 -7.78
C THR A 48 5.81 13.96 -6.71
N TRP A 49 5.16 14.88 -5.97
CA TRP A 49 4.10 14.54 -5.00
C TRP A 49 2.91 13.84 -5.68
N VAL A 50 2.39 14.43 -6.76
CA VAL A 50 1.23 13.89 -7.49
C VAL A 50 1.59 12.55 -8.15
N VAL A 51 2.77 12.44 -8.75
CA VAL A 51 3.23 11.19 -9.38
C VAL A 51 3.40 10.07 -8.34
N ALA A 52 4.02 10.35 -7.19
CA ALA A 52 4.17 9.37 -6.12
C ALA A 52 2.82 8.82 -5.66
N HIS A 53 1.88 9.71 -5.36
CA HIS A 53 0.56 9.33 -4.87
C HIS A 53 -0.30 8.64 -5.94
N ARG A 54 -0.11 8.99 -7.22
CA ARG A 54 -0.78 8.33 -8.35
C ARG A 54 -0.25 6.91 -8.58
N ILE A 55 1.06 6.70 -8.44
CA ILE A 55 1.69 5.38 -8.52
C ILE A 55 1.27 4.52 -7.32
N LEU A 56 1.20 5.11 -6.12
CA LEU A 56 0.73 4.45 -4.90
C LEU A 56 -0.72 3.97 -5.06
N GLY A 57 -1.58 4.76 -5.70
CA GLY A 57 -2.94 4.36 -6.04
C GLY A 57 -3.05 3.34 -7.18
N TYR A 58 -2.20 3.41 -8.20
CA TYR A 58 -2.23 2.42 -9.29
C TYR A 58 -1.73 1.04 -8.83
N THR A 59 -0.73 1.02 -7.96
CA THR A 59 -0.16 -0.21 -7.39
C THR A 59 -1.04 -0.83 -6.30
N SER A 60 -1.94 -0.07 -5.68
CA SER A 60 -2.81 -0.61 -4.63
C SER A 60 -3.78 -1.68 -5.13
N ILE A 61 -4.26 -1.56 -6.37
CA ILE A 61 -5.20 -2.53 -6.95
C ILE A 61 -4.55 -3.91 -7.10
N PRO A 62 -3.40 -4.10 -7.78
CA PRO A 62 -2.79 -5.42 -7.90
C PRO A 62 -2.38 -5.99 -6.55
N PHE A 63 -1.87 -5.18 -5.61
CA PHE A 63 -1.48 -5.65 -4.28
C PHE A 63 -2.69 -6.01 -3.39
N GLY A 64 -3.78 -5.24 -3.45
CA GLY A 64 -5.02 -5.54 -2.75
C GLY A 64 -5.67 -6.82 -3.27
N VAL A 65 -5.75 -6.98 -4.60
CA VAL A 65 -6.28 -8.20 -5.23
C VAL A 65 -5.41 -9.42 -4.90
N PHE A 66 -4.08 -9.29 -4.93
CA PHE A 66 -3.17 -10.36 -4.52
C PHE A 66 -3.42 -10.80 -3.08
N ASN A 67 -3.55 -9.85 -2.15
CA ASN A 67 -3.81 -10.18 -0.75
C ASN A 67 -5.18 -10.86 -0.55
N LEU A 68 -6.18 -10.48 -1.36
CA LEU A 68 -7.51 -11.09 -1.35
C LEU A 68 -7.45 -12.53 -1.86
N ILE A 69 -6.71 -12.81 -2.95
CA ILE A 69 -6.50 -14.18 -3.46
C ILE A 69 -5.81 -15.07 -2.41
N VAL A 70 -4.79 -14.55 -1.73
CA VAL A 70 -4.11 -15.27 -0.64
C VAL A 70 -5.05 -15.52 0.54
N GLY A 71 -5.89 -14.53 0.88
CA GLY A 71 -6.90 -14.63 1.93
C GLY A 71 -7.91 -15.77 1.70
N PHE A 72 -8.36 -15.99 0.47
CA PHE A 72 -9.30 -17.06 0.10
C PHE A 72 -8.63 -18.40 -0.23
N SER A 73 -7.29 -18.47 -0.25
CA SER A 73 -6.57 -19.71 -0.52
C SER A 73 -6.52 -20.62 0.71
N ASN A 74 -6.52 -21.94 0.52
CA ASN A 74 -6.40 -22.95 1.58
C ASN A 74 -4.95 -23.09 2.10
N ILE A 75 -4.33 -21.97 2.48
CA ILE A 75 -2.97 -21.92 3.01
C ILE A 75 -3.03 -21.85 4.55
N LYS A 76 -2.03 -22.37 5.26
CA LYS A 76 -1.95 -22.27 6.73
C LYS A 76 -2.16 -20.84 7.21
N ALA A 77 -2.93 -20.67 8.29
CA ALA A 77 -3.28 -19.36 8.86
C ALA A 77 -2.04 -18.51 9.20
N GLU A 78 -1.00 -19.14 9.76
CA GLU A 78 0.29 -18.51 10.08
C GLU A 78 0.94 -17.85 8.84
N PHE A 79 1.03 -18.61 7.75
CA PHE A 79 1.61 -18.12 6.50
C PHE A 79 0.76 -17.02 5.85
N ARG A 80 -0.57 -17.09 6.00
CA ARG A 80 -1.50 -16.06 5.51
C ARG A 80 -1.22 -14.71 6.17
N ASN A 81 -1.00 -14.70 7.49
CA ASN A 81 -0.69 -13.48 8.24
C ASN A 81 0.67 -12.89 7.83
N GLU A 82 1.70 -13.73 7.68
CA GLU A 82 3.01 -13.29 7.20
C GLU A 82 2.94 -12.65 5.81
N VAL A 83 2.21 -13.27 4.88
CA VAL A 83 2.04 -12.71 3.53
C VAL A 83 1.25 -11.41 3.55
N ALA A 84 0.22 -11.28 4.38
CA ALA A 84 -0.55 -10.04 4.49
C ALA A 84 0.32 -8.87 4.98
N ILE A 85 1.13 -9.10 6.02
CA ILE A 85 2.06 -8.09 6.54
C ILE A 85 3.16 -7.79 5.52
N GLY A 86 3.76 -8.82 4.92
CA GLY A 86 4.80 -8.67 3.90
C GLY A 86 4.32 -7.88 2.69
N THR A 87 3.12 -8.17 2.20
CA THR A 87 2.46 -7.46 1.10
C THR A 87 2.27 -5.99 1.43
N PHE A 88 1.79 -5.67 2.63
CA PHE A 88 1.60 -4.28 3.07
C PHE A 88 2.92 -3.52 3.12
N VAL A 89 3.96 -4.11 3.71
CA VAL A 89 5.28 -3.50 3.82
C VAL A 89 5.91 -3.30 2.43
N ILE A 90 5.86 -4.31 1.57
CA ILE A 90 6.37 -4.24 0.19
C ILE A 90 5.62 -3.15 -0.59
N TRP A 91 4.31 -3.05 -0.45
CA TRP A 91 3.51 -2.04 -1.14
C TRP A 91 3.92 -0.61 -0.72
N VAL A 92 4.09 -0.37 0.59
CA VAL A 92 4.57 0.92 1.11
C VAL A 92 6.01 1.21 0.66
N LEU A 93 6.88 0.21 0.64
CA LEU A 93 8.27 0.33 0.17
C LEU A 93 8.34 0.65 -1.32
N ILE A 94 7.60 -0.06 -2.17
CA ILE A 94 7.54 0.20 -3.62
C ILE A 94 7.09 1.63 -3.87
N ALA A 95 6.03 2.07 -3.19
CA ALA A 95 5.54 3.43 -3.36
C ALA A 95 6.57 4.49 -2.93
N SER A 96 7.34 4.22 -1.86
CA SER A 96 8.43 5.08 -1.39
C SER A 96 9.62 5.11 -2.35
N VAL A 97 10.05 3.94 -2.84
CA VAL A 97 11.21 3.79 -3.74
C VAL A 97 10.92 4.39 -5.11
N VAL A 98 9.75 4.10 -5.69
CA VAL A 98 9.38 4.64 -7.01
C VAL A 98 9.27 6.18 -6.95
N SER A 99 8.78 6.72 -5.83
CA SER A 99 8.80 8.17 -5.59
C SER A 99 10.22 8.75 -5.61
N GLY A 100 11.20 8.07 -5.01
CA GLY A 100 12.61 8.49 -5.00
C GLY A 100 13.29 8.39 -6.36
N ILE A 101 13.02 7.33 -7.13
CA ILE A 101 13.60 7.14 -8.48
C ILE A 101 13.10 8.22 -9.44
N PHE A 102 11.80 8.57 -9.38
CA PHE A 102 11.24 9.61 -10.25
C PHE A 102 11.86 10.99 -9.99
N PHE A 103 12.13 11.33 -8.72
CA PHE A 103 12.82 12.56 -8.35
C PHE A 103 14.25 12.61 -8.89
N HIS A 104 15.01 11.52 -8.76
CA HIS A 104 16.38 11.45 -9.26
C HIS A 104 16.47 11.43 -10.79
N LYS A 105 15.43 11.00 -11.51
CA LYS A 105 15.40 10.95 -12.98
C LYS A 105 14.99 12.28 -13.63
N THR A 106 14.36 13.18 -12.87
CA THR A 106 13.86 14.48 -13.37
C THR A 106 14.87 15.62 -13.16
N ARG A 107 16.01 15.35 -12.53
CA ARG A 107 17.17 16.23 -12.41
C ARG A 107 18.37 15.66 -13.16
#